data_AF-A0A7W1SUV7-F1
#
_entry.id   AF-A0A7W1SUV7-F1
#
_cell.length_a   1.000
_cell.length_b   1.000
_cell.length_c   1.000
_cell.angle_alpha   90.00
_cell.angle_beta   90.00
_cell.angle_gamma   90.00
#
_symmetry.space_group_name_H-M   'P 1'
#
loop_
_entity.id
_entity.type
_entity.pdbx_description
1 polymer ?
#
loop_
_entity_poly.entity_id
_entity_poly.type
_entity_poly.pdbx_seq_one_letter_code
_entity_poly.pdbx_strand_id
1 'polypeptide(L)'
;MTSRFPSEAQNSNQGRRDWKWSRTEKAIARKAFDVALQRELQELIETTKRMAGAITEPADLWELEHRLSERRKEIDRKYRFRESRRMEVLGRLLCEKAIA
;
A
#
# COMPACT_ATOMS: atom_id res chain seq x y z
N MET A 1 16.91 12.06 -60.26
CA MET A 1 16.15 10.94 -59.68
C MET A 1 17.09 10.21 -58.72
N THR A 2 17.26 10.68 -57.48
CA THR A 2 16.54 10.25 -56.25
C THR A 2 16.78 8.78 -55.88
N SER A 3 17.82 8.53 -55.08
CA SER A 3 17.81 7.40 -54.14
C SER A 3 17.83 7.97 -52.74
N ARG A 4 16.72 7.73 -52.04
CA ARG A 4 16.30 8.30 -50.77
C ARG A 4 16.81 7.37 -49.68
N PHE A 5 17.85 7.79 -48.95
CA PHE A 5 18.19 7.14 -47.69
C PHE A 5 16.97 7.19 -46.76
N PRO A 6 16.46 6.06 -46.23
CA PRO A 6 15.51 6.11 -45.15
C PRO A 6 16.27 6.48 -43.87
N SER A 7 16.04 7.70 -43.40
CA SER A 7 16.37 8.13 -42.05
C SER A 7 15.52 7.32 -41.06
N GLU A 8 16.06 6.23 -40.50
CA GLU A 8 15.49 5.50 -39.36
C GLU A 8 15.65 6.30 -38.05
N ALA A 9 15.16 7.53 -38.07
CA ALA A 9 15.12 8.41 -36.92
C ALA A 9 13.69 8.57 -36.41
N GLN A 10 12.85 7.53 -36.43
CA GLN A 10 11.53 7.57 -35.77
C GLN A 10 11.07 6.19 -35.30
N ASN A 11 11.46 5.79 -34.09
CA ASN A 11 10.52 5.13 -33.18
C ASN A 11 10.95 5.21 -31.70
N SER A 12 11.27 6.41 -31.21
CA SER A 12 11.50 6.67 -29.77
C SER A 12 10.18 6.88 -29.00
N ASN A 13 9.07 6.33 -29.49
CA ASN A 13 7.75 6.45 -28.85
C ASN A 13 7.13 5.07 -28.61
N GLN A 14 7.90 4.15 -28.01
CA GLN A 14 7.31 3.01 -27.33
C GLN A 14 6.59 3.54 -26.09
N GLY A 15 5.30 3.80 -26.30
CA GLY A 15 4.44 4.52 -25.41
C GLY A 15 4.55 4.04 -23.97
N ARG A 16 4.78 5.01 -23.08
CA ARG A 16 4.16 4.94 -21.75
C ARG A 16 2.68 4.70 -22.01
N ARG A 17 2.25 3.45 -21.90
CA ARG A 17 0.84 3.13 -21.81
C ARG A 17 0.41 3.83 -20.52
N ASP A 18 -0.21 5.00 -20.65
CA ASP A 18 -0.90 5.64 -19.55
C ASP A 18 -2.01 4.68 -19.13
N TRP A 19 -1.72 3.79 -18.18
CA TRP A 19 -2.69 2.84 -17.65
C TRP A 19 -3.70 3.63 -16.83
N LYS A 20 -4.70 4.21 -17.51
CA LYS A 20 -5.86 4.83 -16.88
C LYS A 20 -6.76 3.71 -16.39
N TRP A 21 -6.72 3.46 -15.09
CA TRP A 21 -7.59 2.48 -14.43
C TRP A 21 -9.06 2.76 -14.75
N SER A 22 -9.77 1.71 -15.13
CA SER A 22 -11.23 1.72 -15.22
C SER A 22 -11.87 1.99 -13.85
N ARG A 23 -13.15 2.37 -13.86
CA ARG A 23 -13.93 2.57 -12.62
C ARG A 23 -13.98 1.28 -11.80
N THR A 24 -14.13 0.13 -12.46
CA THR A 24 -14.22 -1.19 -11.83
C THR A 24 -12.92 -1.57 -11.13
N GLU A 25 -11.77 -1.41 -11.80
CA GLU A 25 -10.46 -1.70 -11.19
C GLU A 25 -10.19 -0.79 -9.98
N LYS A 26 -10.55 0.49 -10.08
CA LYS A 26 -10.46 1.44 -8.96
C LYS A 26 -11.29 0.99 -7.76
N ALA A 27 -12.49 0.47 -8.00
CA ALA A 27 -13.37 -0.02 -6.95
C ALA A 27 -12.83 -1.30 -6.30
N ILE A 28 -12.30 -2.24 -7.08
CA ILE A 28 -11.67 -3.46 -6.59
C ILE A 28 -10.44 -3.13 -5.74
N ALA A 29 -9.55 -2.25 -6.22
CA ALA A 29 -8.37 -1.83 -5.47
C ALA A 29 -8.73 -1.16 -4.14
N ARG A 30 -9.76 -0.30 -4.15
CA ARG A 30 -10.26 0.33 -2.92
C ARG A 30 -10.77 -0.72 -1.92
N LYS A 31 -11.58 -1.68 -2.39
CA LYS A 31 -12.09 -2.75 -1.53
C LYS A 31 -10.97 -3.62 -0.96
N ALA A 32 -9.98 -3.99 -1.77
CA ALA A 32 -8.84 -4.78 -1.30
C ALA A 32 -8.04 -4.04 -0.22
N PHE A 33 -7.84 -2.74 -0.41
CA PHE A 33 -7.17 -1.87 0.56
C PHE A 33 -7.95 -1.76 1.87
N ASP A 34 -9.26 -1.50 1.81
CA ASP A 34 -10.11 -1.40 3.00
C ASP A 34 -10.10 -2.72 3.79
N VAL A 35 -10.15 -3.87 3.10
CA VAL A 35 -10.04 -5.19 3.73
C VAL A 35 -8.67 -5.41 4.38
N ALA A 36 -7.58 -5.00 3.73
CA ALA A 36 -6.23 -5.14 4.29
C ALA A 36 -6.06 -4.28 5.56
N LEU A 37 -6.50 -3.02 5.51
CA LEU A 37 -6.49 -2.11 6.66
C LEU A 37 -7.31 -2.68 7.83
N GLN A 38 -8.50 -3.20 7.55
CA GLN A 38 -9.36 -3.78 8.59
C GLN A 38 -8.69 -4.97 9.28
N ARG A 39 -8.04 -5.86 8.52
CA ARG A 39 -7.31 -7.02 9.09
C ARG A 39 -6.16 -6.57 9.99
N GLU A 40 -5.35 -5.62 9.52
CA GLU A 40 -4.21 -5.12 10.30
C GLU A 40 -4.68 -4.41 11.58
N LEU A 41 -5.80 -3.69 11.55
CA LEU A 41 -6.41 -3.10 12.75
C LEU A 41 -6.95 -4.17 13.71
N GLN A 42 -7.57 -5.24 13.21
CA GLN A 42 -8.05 -6.35 14.05
C GLN A 42 -6.88 -7.04 14.76
N GLU A 43 -5.79 -7.32 14.04
CA GLU A 43 -4.57 -7.90 14.63
C GLU A 43 -3.96 -6.98 15.70
N LEU A 44 -3.95 -5.67 15.44
CA LEU A 44 -3.49 -4.68 16.42
C LEU A 44 -4.37 -4.70 17.67
N ILE A 45 -5.70 -4.74 17.53
CA ILE A 45 -6.64 -4.81 18.65
C ILE A 45 -6.36 -6.05 19.50
N GLU A 46 -6.26 -7.23 18.89
CA GLU A 46 -6.05 -8.48 19.63
C GLU A 46 -4.68 -8.52 20.32
N THR A 47 -3.65 -7.97 19.69
CA THR A 47 -2.32 -7.83 20.31
C THR A 47 -2.34 -6.84 21.46
N THR A 48 -3.02 -5.71 21.30
CA THR A 48 -3.18 -4.68 22.34
C THR A 48 -3.89 -5.24 23.57
N LYS A 49 -4.99 -5.99 23.38
CA LYS A 49 -5.71 -6.65 24.49
C LYS A 49 -4.81 -7.58 25.28
N ARG A 50 -4.01 -8.41 24.61
CA ARG A 50 -3.06 -9.33 25.25
C ARG A 50 -2.00 -8.57 26.05
N MET A 51 -1.41 -7.53 25.48
CA MET A 51 -0.41 -6.71 26.17
C MET A 51 -1.01 -5.97 27.36
N ALA A 52 -2.19 -5.36 27.20
CA ALA A 52 -2.88 -4.66 28.27
C ALA A 52 -3.22 -5.58 29.44
N GLY A 53 -3.60 -6.83 29.18
CA GLY A 53 -3.86 -7.83 30.21
C GLY A 53 -2.61 -8.31 30.97
N ALA A 54 -1.40 -8.01 30.46
CA ALA A 54 -0.13 -8.37 31.08
C ALA A 54 0.53 -7.21 31.84
N ILE A 55 -0.09 -6.01 31.87
CA ILE A 55 0.43 -4.84 32.58
C ILE A 55 0.42 -5.11 34.09
N THR A 56 1.57 -4.94 34.72
CA THR A 56 1.74 -5.06 36.18
C THR A 56 2.26 -3.78 36.81
N GLU A 57 3.02 -2.99 36.06
CA GLU A 57 3.65 -1.77 36.53
C GLU A 57 3.38 -0.58 35.58
N PRO A 58 3.53 0.68 36.06
CA PRO A 58 3.36 1.85 35.20
C PRO A 58 4.29 1.87 33.97
N ALA A 59 5.48 1.25 34.05
CA ALA A 59 6.40 1.16 32.92
C ALA A 59 5.79 0.38 31.75
N ASP A 60 5.09 -0.73 32.01
CA ASP A 60 4.44 -1.56 30.99
C ASP A 60 3.35 -0.78 30.24
N LEU A 61 2.63 0.10 30.96
CA LEU A 61 1.61 0.97 30.38
C LEU A 61 2.22 1.95 29.37
N TRP A 62 3.36 2.56 29.71
CA TRP A 62 4.03 3.51 28.82
C TRP A 62 4.69 2.81 27.63
N GLU A 63 5.20 1.59 27.81
CA GLU A 63 5.68 0.79 26.69
C GLU A 63 4.54 0.46 25.71
N LEU A 64 3.36 0.10 26.22
CA LEU A 64 2.19 -0.13 25.38
C LEU A 64 1.79 1.13 24.62
N GLU A 65 1.72 2.30 25.28
CA GLU A 65 1.43 3.58 24.61
C GLU A 65 2.42 3.86 23.48
N HIS A 66 3.71 3.73 23.77
CA HIS A 66 4.77 3.98 22.80
C HIS A 66 4.60 3.11 21.54
N ARG A 67 4.41 1.81 21.74
CA ARG A 67 4.20 0.83 20.65
C ARG A 67 2.95 1.15 19.83
N LEU A 68 1.84 1.55 20.47
CA LEU A 68 0.63 1.95 19.76
C LEU A 68 0.83 3.23 18.95
N SER A 69 1.55 4.20 19.51
CA SER A 69 1.92 5.45 18.84
C SER A 69 2.79 5.20 17.60
N GLU A 70 3.71 4.24 17.65
CA GLU A 70 4.49 3.81 16.47
C GLU A 70 3.62 3.10 15.43
N ARG A 71 2.84 2.09 15.84
CA ARG A 71 1.95 1.34 14.93
C ARG A 71 0.95 2.25 14.21
N ARG A 72 0.41 3.26 14.90
CA ARG A 72 -0.45 4.26 14.27
C ARG A 72 0.27 5.00 13.14
N LYS A 73 1.50 5.48 13.37
CA LYS A 73 2.30 6.18 12.35
C LYS A 73 2.60 5.27 11.16
N GLU A 74 2.87 3.99 11.40
CA GLU A 74 3.11 3.01 10.34
C GLU A 74 1.87 2.76 9.48
N ILE A 75 0.72 2.51 10.11
CA ILE A 75 -0.57 2.33 9.43
C ILE A 75 -0.93 3.60 8.65
N ASP A 76 -0.80 4.79 9.25
CA ASP A 76 -1.08 6.06 8.57
C ASP A 76 -0.18 6.29 7.34
N ARG A 77 1.08 5.82 7.40
CA ARG A 77 2.01 5.88 6.25
C ARG A 77 1.64 4.84 5.18
N LYS A 78 1.38 3.59 5.58
CA LYS A 78 1.07 2.46 4.69
C LYS A 78 -0.25 2.65 3.95
N TYR A 79 -1.25 3.20 4.64
CA TYR A 79 -2.61 3.40 4.14
C TYR A 79 -2.91 4.88 3.84
N ARG A 80 -1.90 5.69 3.54
CA ARG A 80 -2.14 7.06 3.07
C ARG A 80 -2.76 7.04 1.67
N PHE A 81 -4.08 7.12 1.60
CA PHE A 81 -4.83 7.17 0.35
C PHE A 81 -4.69 8.55 -0.31
N ARG A 82 -3.57 8.78 -1.01
CA ARG A 82 -3.50 9.85 -2.01
C ARG A 82 -3.94 9.27 -3.35
N GLU A 83 -4.94 9.89 -3.99
CA GLU A 83 -5.47 9.45 -5.28
C GLU A 83 -4.40 9.20 -6.36
N SER A 84 -3.27 9.87 -6.24
CA SER A 84 -2.10 9.81 -7.12
C SER A 84 -1.09 8.67 -6.82
N ARG A 85 -1.29 7.82 -5.80
CA ARG A 85 -0.39 6.66 -5.49
C ARG A 85 -1.08 5.30 -5.43
N ARG A 86 -2.28 5.20 -6.00
CA ARG A 86 -3.11 3.97 -6.01
C ARG A 86 -2.38 2.73 -6.60
N MET A 87 -1.29 2.95 -7.35
CA MET A 87 -0.46 1.92 -7.97
C MET A 87 0.55 1.22 -7.04
N GLU A 88 1.17 1.95 -6.10
CA GLU A 88 2.26 1.39 -5.28
C GLU A 88 1.73 0.42 -4.21
N VAL A 89 0.59 0.74 -3.61
CA VAL A 89 0.04 -0.03 -2.49
C VAL A 89 -0.58 -1.35 -2.95
N LEU A 90 -1.27 -1.39 -4.10
CA LEU A 90 -1.82 -2.65 -4.60
C LEU A 90 -0.71 -3.60 -5.06
N GLY A 91 0.34 -3.10 -5.73
CA GLY A 91 1.49 -3.91 -6.12
C GLY A 91 2.20 -4.53 -4.92
N ARG A 92 2.39 -3.76 -3.84
CA ARG A 92 2.95 -4.26 -2.58
C ARG A 92 2.05 -5.31 -1.93
N LEU A 93 0.74 -5.06 -1.83
CA LEU A 93 -0.22 -6.01 -1.23
C LEU A 93 -0.36 -7.31 -2.05
N LEU A 94 -0.23 -7.25 -3.38
CA LEU A 94 -0.20 -8.43 -4.24
C LEU A 94 1.09 -9.24 -4.05
N CYS A 95 2.25 -8.60 -3.96
CA CYS A 95 3.51 -9.29 -3.66
C CYS A 95 3.53 -9.89 -2.25
N GLU A 96 3.00 -9.18 -1.24
CA GLU A 96 2.88 -9.67 0.13
C GLU A 96 1.92 -10.87 0.25
N LYS A 97 0.94 -11.02 -0.67
CA LYS A 97 0.03 -12.19 -0.74
C LYS A 97 0.43 -13.27 -1.74
N ALA A 98 1.32 -12.99 -2.68
CA ALA A 98 1.85 -13.98 -3.64
C ALA A 98 3.00 -14.81 -3.05
N ILE A 99 3.49 -14.43 -1.86
CA ILE A 99 4.41 -15.24 -1.06
C ILE A 99 3.60 -15.84 0.10
N ALA A 100 2.77 -16.84 -0.22
CA ALA A 100 2.17 -17.78 0.72
C ALA A 100 1.87 -19.08 -0.01
#